data_AF-A0A8H8IZ75-F1
#
_entry.id   AF-A0A8H8IZ75-F1
#
_cell.length_a   1.000
_cell.length_b   1.000
_cell.length_c   1.000
_cell.angle_alpha   90.00
_cell.angle_beta   90.00
_cell.angle_gamma   90.00
#
_symmetry.space_group_name_H-M   'P 1'
#
loop_
_entity.id
_entity.type
_entity.pdbx_description
1 polymer ?
#
loop_
_entity_poly.entity_id
_entity_poly.type
_entity_poly.pdbx_seq_one_letter_code
_entity_poly.pdbx_strand_id
1 'polypeptide(L)'
;MGNSKRTKSLKASLIGHQKRQAENAAAAKKQAALKDKGKSKGRKGPQEKRFIIPLSALDRILLIGEGNFSFAHSLLQHPSLPHLPPSNITATAYDTEDECLSKYPDASAHISSLRNAGATVLFGVDATKLEKTFKKGERWDKVVWNFPHVGMGIADVDRNVVANQKVLLGFLKSVANVLERGVVVELNARRGNKGKEKDKDKIEFSDEDEEEESKGGPVGPKRAGSVLVTLREQEPYTLWLIFPLLLRVFVNQFRTGIFHGSQRTQ
;
A
#
# COMPACT_ATOMS: atom_id res chain seq x y z
N MET A 1 2.86 58.97 -22.49
CA MET A 1 4.14 58.29 -22.20
C MET A 1 3.84 56.83 -21.90
N GLY A 2 4.24 55.94 -22.81
CA GLY A 2 3.72 54.58 -22.95
C GLY A 2 4.40 53.52 -22.07
N ASN A 3 3.59 52.57 -21.62
CA ASN A 3 3.88 51.50 -20.67
C ASN A 3 4.55 50.30 -21.38
N SER A 4 5.88 50.14 -21.27
CA SER A 4 6.65 49.11 -22.01
C SER A 4 7.54 48.25 -21.08
N LYS A 5 6.94 47.53 -20.13
CA LYS A 5 7.67 46.54 -19.30
C LYS A 5 7.00 45.16 -19.13
N ARG A 6 5.72 44.97 -19.49
CA ARG A 6 5.00 43.67 -19.30
C ARG A 6 5.16 42.64 -20.43
N THR A 7 5.67 43.01 -21.61
CA THR A 7 5.72 42.13 -22.79
C THR A 7 6.97 41.23 -22.88
N LYS A 8 8.03 41.54 -22.12
CA LYS A 8 9.30 40.78 -22.16
C LYS A 8 9.23 39.47 -21.34
N SER A 9 8.43 39.42 -20.27
CA SER A 9 8.32 38.25 -19.37
C SER A 9 7.51 37.08 -19.97
N LEU A 10 6.53 37.38 -20.82
CA LEU A 10 5.66 36.36 -21.44
C LEU A 10 6.37 35.64 -22.60
N LYS A 11 7.19 36.36 -23.38
CA LYS A 11 7.99 35.76 -24.46
C LYS A 11 9.06 34.79 -23.92
N ALA A 12 9.74 35.12 -22.83
CA ALA A 12 10.72 34.24 -22.20
C ALA A 12 10.11 32.94 -21.66
N SER A 13 8.90 33.02 -21.08
CA SER A 13 8.17 31.86 -20.56
C SER A 13 7.66 30.94 -21.68
N LEU A 14 7.21 31.51 -22.80
CA LEU A 14 6.75 30.76 -23.97
C LEU A 14 7.90 30.03 -24.68
N ILE A 15 9.06 30.67 -24.80
CA ILE A 15 10.28 30.06 -25.38
C ILE A 15 10.75 28.88 -24.50
N GLY A 16 10.71 29.03 -23.17
CA GLY A 16 11.04 27.94 -22.24
C GLY A 16 10.07 26.76 -22.34
N HIS A 17 8.77 27.02 -22.53
CA HIS A 17 7.78 25.96 -22.72
C HIS A 17 7.93 25.25 -24.06
N GLN A 18 8.14 26.00 -25.16
CA GLN A 18 8.37 25.44 -26.50
C GLN A 18 9.66 24.61 -26.56
N LYS A 19 10.73 25.05 -25.88
CA LYS A 19 11.98 24.29 -25.78
C LYS A 19 11.78 22.96 -25.03
N ARG A 20 11.05 22.97 -23.91
CA ARG A 20 10.70 21.73 -23.17
C ARG A 20 9.80 20.80 -23.97
N GLN A 21 8.85 21.33 -24.74
CA GLN A 21 8.00 20.50 -25.61
C GLN A 21 8.82 19.87 -26.76
N ALA A 22 9.76 20.60 -27.35
CA ALA A 22 10.65 20.07 -28.37
C ALA A 22 11.62 18.99 -27.83
N GLU A 23 12.17 19.20 -26.63
CA GLU A 23 13.04 18.22 -25.95
C GLU A 23 12.27 16.94 -25.57
N ASN A 24 11.03 17.06 -25.07
CA ASN A 24 10.18 15.92 -24.77
C ASN A 24 9.74 15.15 -26.03
N ALA A 25 9.44 15.85 -27.13
CA ALA A 25 9.12 15.22 -28.40
C ALA A 25 10.33 14.52 -29.05
N ALA A 26 11.53 15.08 -28.90
CA ALA A 26 12.77 14.45 -29.34
C ALA A 26 13.11 13.19 -28.51
N ALA A 27 12.89 13.23 -27.20
CA ALA A 27 13.04 12.07 -26.32
C ALA A 27 12.04 10.95 -26.64
N ALA A 28 10.78 11.30 -26.93
CA ALA A 28 9.74 10.35 -27.34
C ALA A 28 10.06 9.69 -28.69
N LYS A 29 10.56 10.46 -29.67
CA LYS A 29 11.00 9.90 -30.97
C LYS A 29 12.23 8.99 -30.83
N LYS A 30 13.16 9.33 -29.93
CA LYS A 30 14.34 8.49 -29.65
C LYS A 30 13.97 7.18 -28.96
N GLN A 31 12.96 7.18 -28.09
CA GLN A 31 12.41 5.96 -27.47
C GLN A 31 11.58 5.11 -28.44
N ALA A 32 10.87 5.73 -29.39
CA ALA A 32 10.16 5.00 -30.45
C ALA A 32 11.13 4.32 -31.44
N ALA A 33 12.21 5.00 -31.82
CA ALA A 33 13.23 4.46 -32.73
C ALA A 33 14.04 3.28 -32.15
N LEU A 34 14.13 3.17 -30.81
CA LEU A 34 14.80 2.06 -30.12
C LEU A 34 13.93 0.80 -30.01
N LYS A 35 12.60 0.90 -30.20
CA LYS A 35 11.69 -0.26 -30.17
C LYS A 35 11.63 -1.04 -31.49
N ASP A 36 12.09 -0.45 -32.60
CA ASP A 36 11.90 -1.02 -33.94
C ASP A 36 13.08 -1.91 -34.42
N LYS A 37 14.25 -1.84 -33.78
CA LYS A 37 15.46 -2.59 -34.21
C LYS A 37 15.73 -3.91 -33.48
N GLY A 38 14.74 -4.50 -32.82
CA GLY A 38 14.92 -5.63 -31.90
C GLY A 38 14.10 -6.88 -32.19
N LYS A 39 13.85 -7.24 -33.46
CA LYS A 39 13.16 -8.51 -33.82
C LYS A 39 14.08 -9.42 -34.63
N SER A 40 14.80 -10.32 -33.94
CA SER A 40 15.01 -11.71 -34.37
C SER A 40 15.88 -12.50 -33.38
N LYS A 41 15.56 -13.78 -33.25
CA LYS A 41 16.16 -14.88 -32.46
C LYS A 41 15.55 -15.11 -31.07
N GLY A 42 14.81 -16.22 -31.01
CA GLY A 42 14.08 -16.72 -29.84
C GLY A 42 14.98 -16.88 -28.62
N ARG A 43 14.69 -16.06 -27.62
CA ARG A 43 15.07 -16.32 -26.23
C ARG A 43 13.82 -16.80 -25.52
N LYS A 44 13.92 -17.94 -24.83
CA LYS A 44 12.92 -18.38 -23.85
C LYS A 44 12.60 -17.16 -22.97
N GLY A 45 11.32 -16.79 -22.92
CA GLY A 45 10.88 -15.56 -22.24
C GLY A 45 11.38 -15.53 -20.79
N PRO A 46 11.59 -14.35 -20.21
CA PRO A 46 11.84 -14.25 -18.78
C PRO A 46 10.70 -15.01 -18.09
N GLN A 47 11.02 -16.01 -17.26
CA GLN A 47 10.01 -16.54 -16.35
C GLN A 47 9.49 -15.34 -15.56
N GLU A 48 8.20 -15.03 -15.73
CA GLU A 48 7.53 -14.02 -14.94
C GLU A 48 7.77 -14.40 -13.48
N LYS A 49 8.60 -13.61 -12.80
CA LYS A 49 8.73 -13.72 -11.35
C LYS A 49 7.33 -13.48 -10.83
N ARG A 50 6.65 -14.56 -10.40
CA ARG A 50 5.33 -14.46 -9.77
C ARG A 50 5.54 -13.63 -8.50
N PHE A 51 5.23 -12.34 -8.58
CA PHE A 51 5.19 -11.49 -7.41
C PHE A 51 4.05 -12.02 -6.54
N ILE A 52 4.40 -12.66 -5.42
CA ILE A 52 3.41 -13.08 -4.45
C ILE A 52 2.88 -11.81 -3.80
N ILE A 53 1.66 -11.43 -4.18
CA ILE A 53 0.93 -10.40 -3.43
C ILE A 53 0.60 -11.03 -2.07
N PRO A 54 1.08 -10.47 -0.94
CA PRO A 54 0.90 -11.06 0.38
C PRO A 54 -0.50 -10.75 0.95
N LEU A 55 -1.52 -10.95 0.12
CA LEU A 55 -2.94 -10.86 0.42
C LEU A 55 -3.56 -12.26 0.29
N SER A 56 -4.58 -12.54 1.10
CA SER A 56 -5.40 -13.73 1.08
C SER A 56 -6.84 -13.37 0.69
N ALA A 57 -7.57 -14.30 0.09
CA ALA A 57 -8.99 -14.13 -0.22
C ALA A 57 -9.87 -13.94 1.03
N LEU A 58 -9.36 -14.32 2.21
CA LEU A 58 -10.06 -14.16 3.48
C LEU A 58 -9.76 -12.82 4.18
N ASP A 59 -8.79 -12.04 3.67
CA ASP A 59 -8.38 -10.80 4.32
C ASP A 59 -9.46 -9.73 4.17
N ARG A 60 -9.70 -8.96 5.24
CA ARG A 60 -10.30 -7.62 5.16
C ARG A 60 -9.20 -6.62 4.81
N ILE A 61 -9.37 -5.93 3.69
CA ILE A 61 -8.35 -5.10 3.06
C ILE A 61 -8.77 -3.62 3.09
N LEU A 62 -7.90 -2.78 3.65
CA LEU A 62 -8.00 -1.32 3.58
C LEU A 62 -6.93 -0.77 2.64
N LEU A 63 -7.34 -0.09 1.58
CA LEU A 63 -6.46 0.58 0.62
C LEU A 63 -6.45 2.07 0.93
N ILE A 64 -5.26 2.61 1.18
CA ILE A 64 -5.04 4.00 1.57
C ILE A 64 -4.47 4.79 0.40
N GLY A 65 -5.04 5.97 0.16
CA GLY A 65 -4.50 6.93 -0.81
C GLY A 65 -4.60 6.46 -2.25
N GLU A 66 -5.70 5.78 -2.60
CA GLU A 66 -6.03 5.50 -3.99
C GLU A 66 -6.15 6.84 -4.76
N GLY A 67 -5.56 6.88 -5.96
CA GLY A 67 -5.78 7.96 -6.91
C GLY A 67 -7.04 7.67 -7.72
N ASN A 68 -6.87 7.06 -8.89
CA ASN A 68 -7.97 6.70 -9.78
C ASN A 68 -8.68 5.38 -9.44
N PHE A 69 -8.43 4.78 -8.26
CA PHE A 69 -8.99 3.49 -7.81
C PHE A 69 -8.70 2.26 -8.69
N SER A 70 -7.76 2.36 -9.63
CA SER A 70 -7.44 1.25 -10.55
C SER A 70 -6.83 0.04 -9.84
N PHE A 71 -6.05 0.25 -8.77
CA PHE A 71 -5.49 -0.84 -7.98
C PHE A 71 -6.60 -1.60 -7.25
N ALA A 72 -7.46 -0.88 -6.52
CA ALA A 72 -8.65 -1.46 -5.89
C ALA A 72 -9.51 -2.25 -6.89
N HIS A 73 -9.80 -1.66 -8.06
CA HIS A 73 -10.57 -2.30 -9.11
C HIS A 73 -9.90 -3.59 -9.61
N SER A 74 -8.58 -3.60 -9.77
CA SER A 74 -7.85 -4.80 -10.20
C SER A 74 -7.95 -5.98 -9.22
N LEU A 75 -8.18 -5.72 -7.92
CA LEU A 75 -8.32 -6.78 -6.92
C LEU A 75 -9.59 -7.61 -7.13
N LEU A 76 -10.66 -7.03 -7.70
CA LEU A 76 -11.92 -7.73 -7.98
C LEU A 76 -11.75 -8.91 -8.95
N GLN A 77 -10.71 -8.87 -9.79
CA GLN A 77 -10.46 -9.85 -10.85
C GLN A 77 -9.09 -10.52 -10.72
N HIS A 78 -8.40 -10.31 -9.59
CA HIS A 78 -7.02 -10.75 -9.47
C HIS A 78 -6.93 -12.29 -9.41
N PRO A 79 -6.17 -12.97 -10.30
CA PRO A 79 -6.17 -14.44 -10.38
C PRO A 79 -5.73 -15.17 -9.11
N SER A 80 -4.91 -14.53 -8.27
CA SER A 80 -4.47 -15.09 -6.99
C SER A 80 -5.47 -14.87 -5.83
N LEU A 81 -6.57 -14.16 -6.08
CA LEU A 81 -7.60 -13.83 -5.10
C LEU A 81 -9.02 -14.19 -5.62
N PRO A 82 -9.23 -15.41 -6.17
CA PRO A 82 -10.46 -15.75 -6.89
C PRO A 82 -11.74 -15.72 -6.05
N HIS A 83 -11.61 -15.73 -4.72
CA HIS A 83 -12.73 -15.75 -3.78
C HIS A 83 -12.71 -14.57 -2.80
N LEU A 84 -11.96 -13.51 -3.10
CA LEU A 84 -11.97 -12.30 -2.26
C LEU A 84 -13.35 -11.62 -2.38
N PRO A 85 -14.15 -11.55 -1.32
CA PRO A 85 -15.43 -10.86 -1.37
C PRO A 85 -15.19 -9.36 -1.61
N PRO A 86 -15.86 -8.72 -2.56
CA PRO A 86 -15.70 -7.27 -2.76
C PRO A 86 -16.02 -6.46 -1.51
N SER A 87 -16.95 -6.92 -0.67
CA SER A 87 -17.29 -6.31 0.62
C SER A 87 -16.15 -6.29 1.64
N ASN A 88 -15.12 -7.12 1.45
CA ASN A 88 -13.90 -7.08 2.26
C ASN A 88 -12.93 -5.97 1.82
N ILE A 89 -13.18 -5.30 0.69
CA ILE A 89 -12.33 -4.23 0.17
C ILE A 89 -12.91 -2.88 0.59
N THR A 90 -12.10 -2.11 1.30
CA THR A 90 -12.35 -0.69 1.58
C THR A 90 -11.27 0.13 0.88
N ALA A 91 -11.64 0.86 -0.16
CA ALA A 91 -10.74 1.73 -0.91
C ALA A 91 -10.93 3.19 -0.52
N THR A 92 -9.84 3.91 -0.24
CA THR A 92 -9.92 5.27 0.28
C THR A 92 -9.01 6.24 -0.49
N ALA A 93 -9.50 7.45 -0.72
CA ALA A 93 -8.73 8.57 -1.26
C ALA A 93 -8.66 9.71 -0.25
N TYR A 94 -7.56 10.48 -0.30
CA TYR A 94 -7.39 11.69 0.52
C TYR A 94 -8.20 12.87 -0.02
N ASP A 95 -8.25 13.01 -1.35
CA ASP A 95 -9.03 14.04 -2.02
C ASP A 95 -10.54 13.83 -1.78
N THR A 96 -11.31 14.90 -1.98
CA THR A 96 -12.77 14.77 -2.13
C THR A 96 -13.13 14.02 -3.42
N GLU A 97 -14.37 13.52 -3.53
CA GLU A 97 -14.80 12.80 -4.74
C GLU A 97 -14.70 13.69 -5.99
N ASP A 98 -15.11 14.96 -5.90
CA ASP A 98 -15.04 15.92 -7.01
C ASP A 98 -13.59 16.21 -7.44
N GLU A 99 -12.68 16.43 -6.48
CA GLU A 99 -11.26 16.64 -6.77
C GLU A 99 -10.63 15.39 -7.42
N CYS A 100 -10.97 14.20 -6.92
CA CYS A 100 -10.51 12.95 -7.50
C CYS A 100 -10.97 12.80 -8.96
N LEU A 101 -12.25 13.01 -9.24
CA LEU A 101 -12.82 12.91 -10.59
C LEU A 101 -12.28 13.98 -11.53
N SER A 102 -11.95 15.17 -11.01
CA SER A 102 -11.29 16.23 -11.78
C SER A 102 -9.85 15.85 -12.16
N LYS A 103 -9.09 15.25 -11.23
CA LYS A 103 -7.70 14.80 -11.47
C LYS A 103 -7.63 13.54 -12.34
N TYR A 104 -8.60 12.65 -12.19
CA TYR A 104 -8.63 11.32 -12.80
C TYR A 104 -10.02 11.02 -13.40
N PRO A 105 -10.29 11.46 -14.65
CA PRO A 105 -11.60 11.23 -15.28
C PRO A 105 -11.98 9.75 -15.41
N ASP A 106 -10.99 8.86 -15.52
CA ASP A 106 -11.17 7.41 -15.58
C ASP A 106 -11.58 6.80 -14.23
N ALA A 107 -11.39 7.51 -13.11
CA ALA A 107 -11.75 7.03 -11.78
C ALA A 107 -13.26 6.73 -11.66
N SER A 108 -14.11 7.49 -12.36
CA SER A 108 -15.57 7.31 -12.32
C SER A 108 -16.00 5.88 -12.65
N ALA A 109 -15.38 5.27 -13.67
CA ALA A 109 -15.66 3.90 -14.07
C ALA A 109 -15.20 2.88 -13.01
N HIS A 110 -14.00 3.07 -12.45
CA HIS A 110 -13.47 2.20 -11.40
C HIS A 110 -14.28 2.28 -10.10
N ILE A 111 -14.64 3.50 -9.67
CA ILE A 111 -15.46 3.76 -8.48
C ILE A 111 -16.83 3.10 -8.63
N SER A 112 -17.48 3.29 -9.79
CA SER A 112 -18.79 2.69 -10.08
C SER A 112 -18.72 1.16 -10.05
N SER A 113 -17.70 0.58 -10.68
CA SER A 113 -17.49 -0.87 -10.67
C SER A 113 -17.27 -1.42 -9.26
N LEU A 114 -16.44 -0.75 -8.45
CA LEU A 114 -16.18 -1.12 -7.05
C LEU A 114 -17.45 -1.07 -6.19
N ARG A 115 -18.19 0.04 -6.25
CA ARG A 115 -19.45 0.21 -5.49
C ARG A 115 -20.49 -0.83 -5.92
N ASN A 116 -20.64 -1.07 -7.23
CA ASN A 116 -21.57 -2.06 -7.77
C ASN A 116 -21.20 -3.50 -7.37
N ALA A 117 -19.91 -3.81 -7.24
CA ALA A 117 -19.45 -5.10 -6.76
C ALA A 117 -19.68 -5.29 -5.25
N GLY A 118 -19.96 -4.22 -4.51
CA GLY A 118 -20.17 -4.23 -3.05
C GLY A 118 -18.93 -3.83 -2.23
N ALA A 119 -17.89 -3.31 -2.88
CA ALA A 119 -16.75 -2.73 -2.18
C ALA A 119 -17.08 -1.35 -1.61
N THR A 120 -16.44 -0.99 -0.50
CA THR A 120 -16.61 0.33 0.12
C THR A 120 -15.61 1.31 -0.47
N VAL A 121 -16.09 2.47 -0.93
CA VAL A 121 -15.26 3.55 -1.47
C VAL A 121 -15.47 4.83 -0.66
N LEU A 122 -14.41 5.36 -0.06
CA LEU A 122 -14.44 6.54 0.81
C LEU A 122 -13.48 7.64 0.31
N PHE A 123 -13.87 8.90 0.53
CA PHE A 123 -13.09 10.09 0.15
C PHE A 123 -12.78 10.94 1.39
N GLY A 124 -11.82 11.85 1.29
CA GLY A 124 -11.43 12.71 2.41
C GLY A 124 -10.74 11.98 3.56
N VAL A 125 -10.13 10.80 3.30
CA VAL A 125 -9.53 9.97 4.34
C VAL A 125 -8.07 10.37 4.58
N ASP A 126 -7.81 10.99 5.73
CA ASP A 126 -6.46 11.31 6.19
C ASP A 126 -5.78 10.07 6.80
N ALA A 127 -4.79 9.52 6.09
CA ALA A 127 -4.00 8.36 6.51
C ALA A 127 -3.32 8.55 7.88
N THR A 128 -3.08 9.79 8.31
CA THR A 128 -2.46 10.11 9.59
C THR A 128 -3.47 10.20 10.74
N LYS A 129 -4.77 10.12 10.45
CA LYS A 129 -5.89 10.26 11.41
C LYS A 129 -7.05 9.30 11.11
N LEU A 130 -6.74 8.04 10.79
CA LEU A 130 -7.69 6.97 10.49
C LEU A 130 -8.75 6.76 11.59
N GLU A 131 -8.42 7.05 12.84
CA GLU A 131 -9.36 7.00 13.97
C GLU A 131 -10.51 8.02 13.88
N LYS A 132 -10.39 9.04 13.02
CA LYS A 132 -11.48 9.98 12.74
C LYS A 132 -12.45 9.46 11.69
N THR A 133 -11.98 8.59 10.81
CA THR A 133 -12.77 8.02 9.71
C THR A 133 -13.44 6.71 10.16
N PHE A 134 -12.69 5.85 10.85
CA PHE A 134 -13.13 4.50 11.19
C PHE A 134 -13.47 4.37 12.67
N LYS A 135 -14.60 3.72 12.96
CA LYS A 135 -15.09 3.56 14.32
C LYS A 135 -14.22 2.58 15.10
N LYS A 136 -14.28 2.71 16.44
CA LYS A 136 -13.67 1.74 17.34
C LYS A 136 -14.31 0.37 17.10
N GLY A 137 -13.48 -0.63 16.78
CA GLY A 137 -13.92 -1.99 16.43
C GLY A 137 -13.79 -2.31 14.94
N GLU A 138 -13.72 -1.32 14.06
CA GLU A 138 -13.41 -1.56 12.64
C GLU A 138 -11.92 -1.88 12.51
N ARG A 139 -11.62 -3.08 12.01
CA ARG A 139 -10.28 -3.64 11.95
C ARG A 139 -10.04 -4.36 10.63
N TRP A 140 -8.79 -4.32 10.16
CA TRP A 140 -8.37 -4.94 8.91
C TRP A 140 -7.18 -5.86 9.11
N ASP A 141 -7.18 -6.95 8.35
CA ASP A 141 -6.08 -7.92 8.29
C ASP A 141 -4.92 -7.35 7.46
N LYS A 142 -5.26 -6.54 6.46
CA LYS A 142 -4.30 -5.92 5.53
C LYS A 142 -4.61 -4.45 5.35
N VAL A 143 -3.62 -3.60 5.58
CA VAL A 143 -3.66 -2.19 5.17
C VAL A 143 -2.59 -1.98 4.12
N VAL A 144 -2.99 -1.52 2.93
CA VAL A 144 -2.08 -1.30 1.81
C VAL A 144 -1.99 0.20 1.54
N TRP A 145 -0.77 0.71 1.43
CA TRP A 145 -0.52 2.07 0.99
C TRP A 145 0.52 2.08 -0.13
N ASN A 146 0.05 2.34 -1.34
CA ASN A 146 0.90 2.33 -2.53
C ASN A 146 1.48 3.72 -2.78
N PHE A 147 2.82 3.81 -2.80
CA PHE A 147 3.56 5.03 -3.11
C PHE A 147 3.11 6.25 -2.28
N PRO A 148 3.14 6.16 -0.93
CA PRO A 148 2.76 7.27 -0.07
C PRO A 148 3.56 8.52 -0.41
N HIS A 149 2.92 9.67 -0.60
CA HIS A 149 3.61 10.94 -0.80
C HIS A 149 2.74 12.12 -0.38
N VAL A 150 3.33 13.26 -0.01
CA VAL A 150 2.57 14.44 0.47
C VAL A 150 1.91 15.23 -0.67
N GLY A 151 2.31 14.99 -1.94
CA GLY A 151 1.70 15.65 -3.10
C GLY A 151 1.94 17.17 -3.22
N MET A 152 2.71 17.78 -2.31
CA MET A 152 2.81 19.25 -2.19
C MET A 152 3.78 19.94 -3.15
N GLY A 153 4.29 19.29 -4.19
CA GLY A 153 5.17 19.93 -5.18
C GLY A 153 6.38 20.67 -4.57
N ILE A 154 6.89 20.21 -3.43
CA ILE A 154 7.96 20.87 -2.68
C ILE A 154 9.25 20.75 -3.48
N ALA A 155 9.75 21.89 -3.98
CA ALA A 155 10.97 21.94 -4.79
C ALA A 155 12.24 21.64 -3.98
N ASP A 156 12.24 21.96 -2.69
CA ASP A 156 13.32 21.65 -1.76
C ASP A 156 13.28 20.16 -1.38
N VAL A 157 14.33 19.43 -1.77
CA VAL A 157 14.40 17.97 -1.61
C VAL A 157 14.37 17.58 -0.14
N ASP A 158 15.11 18.27 0.73
CA ASP A 158 15.21 17.93 2.15
C ASP A 158 13.89 18.17 2.88
N ARG A 159 13.24 19.30 2.61
CA ARG A 159 11.89 19.58 3.13
C ARG A 159 10.88 18.56 2.63
N ASN A 160 10.98 18.15 1.36
CA ASN A 160 10.13 17.10 0.80
C ASN A 160 10.37 15.76 1.50
N VAL A 161 11.62 15.36 1.72
CA VAL A 161 11.96 14.14 2.47
C VAL A 161 11.36 14.20 3.88
N VAL A 162 11.59 15.27 4.63
CA VAL A 162 11.05 15.42 6.00
C VAL A 162 9.52 15.40 6.00
N ALA A 163 8.86 16.03 5.02
CA ALA A 163 7.40 16.01 4.92
C ALA A 163 6.86 14.59 4.71
N ASN A 164 7.45 13.82 3.77
CA ASN A 164 7.03 12.44 3.51
C ASN A 164 7.30 11.53 4.72
N GLN A 165 8.42 11.71 5.41
CA GLN A 165 8.72 10.99 6.65
C GLN A 165 7.69 11.27 7.75
N LYS A 166 7.28 12.53 7.92
CA LYS A 166 6.24 12.92 8.90
C LYS A 166 4.90 12.25 8.59
N VAL A 167 4.51 12.24 7.32
CA VAL A 167 3.27 11.58 6.87
C VAL A 167 3.31 10.08 7.15
N LEU A 168 4.40 9.41 6.80
CA LEU A 168 4.56 7.98 7.08
C LEU A 168 4.54 7.69 8.59
N LEU A 169 5.21 8.51 9.40
CA LEU A 169 5.21 8.37 10.85
C LEU A 169 3.81 8.56 11.45
N GLY A 170 3.06 9.55 10.96
CA GLY A 170 1.68 9.79 11.37
C GLY A 170 0.78 8.60 11.03
N PHE A 171 0.91 8.07 9.81
CA PHE A 171 0.19 6.89 9.39
C PHE A 171 0.53 5.65 10.23
N LEU A 172 1.81 5.36 10.48
CA LEU A 172 2.20 4.18 11.27
C LEU A 172 1.63 4.23 12.70
N LYS A 173 1.48 5.43 13.27
CA LYS A 173 0.81 5.61 14.57
C LYS A 173 -0.70 5.39 14.45
N SER A 174 -1.33 5.96 13.42
CA SER A 174 -2.78 5.89 13.25
C SER A 174 -3.26 4.48 12.85
N VAL A 175 -2.53 3.81 11.95
CA VAL A 175 -2.88 2.47 11.42
C VAL A 175 -2.89 1.40 12.51
N ALA A 176 -2.07 1.53 13.55
CA ALA A 176 -2.07 0.63 14.70
C ALA A 176 -3.45 0.53 15.39
N ASN A 177 -4.28 1.58 15.28
CA ASN A 177 -5.62 1.59 15.86
C ASN A 177 -6.66 0.84 15.02
N VAL A 178 -6.36 0.53 13.76
CA VAL A 178 -7.27 -0.13 12.81
C VAL A 178 -6.76 -1.50 12.36
N LEU A 179 -5.59 -1.95 12.82
CA LEU A 179 -5.10 -3.30 12.55
C LEU A 179 -5.76 -4.34 13.45
N GLU A 180 -6.10 -5.48 12.86
CA GLU A 180 -6.59 -6.64 13.58
C GLU A 180 -5.59 -7.09 14.66
N ARG A 181 -6.10 -7.45 15.83
CA ARG A 181 -5.27 -7.91 16.95
C ARG A 181 -5.10 -9.42 16.85
N GLY A 182 -3.89 -9.90 17.04
CA GLY A 182 -3.63 -11.33 16.94
C GLY A 182 -2.17 -11.69 17.16
N VAL A 183 -1.84 -12.94 16.85
CA VAL A 183 -0.47 -13.44 16.93
C VAL A 183 0.32 -12.94 15.72
N VAL A 184 1.48 -12.33 15.98
CA VAL A 184 2.43 -11.94 14.93
C VAL A 184 3.18 -13.20 14.52
N VAL A 185 2.97 -13.64 13.28
CA VAL A 185 3.72 -14.76 12.69
C VAL A 185 4.85 -14.17 11.86
N GLU A 186 6.09 -14.37 12.30
CA GLU A 186 7.25 -13.91 11.53
C GLU A 186 7.34 -14.67 10.19
N LEU A 187 7.33 -13.94 9.08
CA LEU A 187 7.42 -14.50 7.72
C LEU A 187 8.83 -15.05 7.39
N ASN A 188 9.77 -15.01 8.33
CA ASN A 188 11.20 -15.29 8.11
C ASN A 188 11.61 -16.76 8.33
N ALA A 189 10.70 -17.66 8.72
CA ALA A 189 11.04 -19.07 8.96
C ALA A 189 11.31 -19.92 7.69
N ARG A 190 11.33 -19.32 6.49
CA ARG A 190 11.61 -20.05 5.22
C ARG A 190 13.06 -19.98 4.73
N ARG A 191 14.01 -19.46 5.52
CA ARG A 191 15.45 -19.70 5.30
C ARG A 191 15.93 -20.83 6.21
N GLY A 192 15.36 -22.01 6.03
CA GLY A 192 15.78 -23.24 6.70
C GLY A 192 16.44 -24.21 5.71
N ASN A 193 17.76 -24.35 5.84
CA ASN A 193 18.60 -25.50 5.50
C ASN A 193 18.19 -26.41 4.33
N LYS A 194 18.94 -26.30 3.21
CA LYS A 194 19.36 -27.49 2.47
C LYS A 194 20.38 -28.23 3.35
N GLY A 195 19.94 -29.27 4.05
CA GLY A 195 20.85 -30.05 4.88
C GLY A 195 20.22 -31.31 5.48
N LYS A 196 20.43 -32.42 4.78
CA LYS A 196 20.51 -33.82 5.23
C LYS A 196 19.25 -34.55 5.74
N GLU A 197 19.04 -35.64 5.01
CA GLU A 197 18.28 -36.86 5.22
C GLU A 197 18.42 -37.54 6.60
N LYS A 198 17.40 -38.36 6.93
CA LYS A 198 17.25 -39.36 8.02
C LYS A 198 16.95 -38.73 9.40
N ASP A 199 15.87 -39.09 10.10
CA ASP A 199 15.52 -40.46 10.47
C ASP A 199 14.01 -40.68 10.67
N LYS A 200 13.63 -41.95 10.64
CA LYS A 200 12.29 -42.47 10.95
C LYS A 200 12.04 -42.35 12.45
N ASP A 201 10.83 -41.98 12.86
CA ASP A 201 10.17 -42.69 13.96
C ASP A 201 8.64 -42.53 13.87
N LYS A 202 7.99 -43.70 13.95
CA LYS A 202 6.54 -43.92 14.04
C LYS A 202 6.08 -43.60 15.45
N ILE A 203 4.92 -42.94 15.61
CA ILE A 203 4.00 -43.22 16.72
C ILE A 203 2.56 -43.15 16.18
N GLU A 204 1.89 -44.30 16.20
CA GLU A 204 0.46 -44.51 15.99
C GLU A 204 -0.29 -44.32 17.32
N PHE A 205 -1.46 -43.66 17.31
CA PHE A 205 -2.55 -43.79 18.29
C PHE A 205 -3.85 -43.36 17.56
N SER A 206 -4.58 -44.32 16.97
CA SER A 206 -5.74 -45.06 17.50
C SER A 206 -7.06 -44.30 17.32
N ASP A 207 -7.80 -44.71 16.29
CA ASP A 207 -9.21 -44.40 16.05
C ASP A 207 -10.08 -45.09 17.10
N GLU A 208 -11.08 -44.39 17.64
CA GLU A 208 -12.41 -44.94 17.93
C GLU A 208 -13.41 -43.79 18.17
N ASP A 209 -14.62 -44.01 17.67
CA ASP A 209 -15.62 -43.06 17.18
C ASP A 209 -16.43 -42.31 18.25
N GLU A 210 -17.01 -41.16 17.88
CA GLU A 210 -18.40 -40.81 18.24
C GLU A 210 -18.92 -39.65 17.36
N GLU A 211 -20.02 -39.90 16.68
CA GLU A 211 -20.78 -38.93 15.87
C GLU A 211 -21.52 -37.93 16.77
N GLU A 212 -21.26 -36.63 16.65
CA GLU A 212 -22.27 -35.60 16.99
C GLU A 212 -22.19 -34.36 16.08
N GLU A 213 -23.38 -33.89 15.70
CA GLU A 213 -23.66 -32.81 14.77
C GLU A 213 -23.16 -31.42 15.21
N SER A 214 -22.54 -30.70 14.27
CA SER A 214 -22.55 -29.23 14.14
C SER A 214 -22.13 -28.36 15.35
N LYS A 215 -20.86 -27.91 15.35
CA LYS A 215 -20.45 -26.51 15.56
C LYS A 215 -18.93 -26.33 15.45
N GLY A 216 -18.53 -25.45 14.53
CA GLY A 216 -17.25 -24.73 14.46
C GLY A 216 -16.00 -25.45 14.97
N GLY A 217 -15.25 -26.09 14.07
CA GLY A 217 -13.90 -26.59 14.36
C GLY A 217 -12.96 -25.50 14.90
N PRO A 218 -11.85 -25.89 15.57
CA PRO A 218 -11.00 -24.97 16.31
C PRO A 218 -10.36 -23.95 15.37
N VAL A 219 -10.86 -22.72 15.42
CA VAL A 219 -10.24 -21.58 14.75
C VAL A 219 -8.91 -21.34 15.48
N GLY A 220 -7.80 -21.72 14.84
CA GLY A 220 -6.46 -21.42 15.35
C GLY A 220 -6.29 -19.92 15.66
N PRO A 221 -5.27 -19.53 16.43
CA PRO A 221 -5.13 -18.16 16.91
C PRO A 221 -5.17 -17.16 15.75
N LYS A 222 -6.05 -16.16 15.87
CA LYS A 222 -6.24 -15.11 14.85
C LYS A 222 -4.91 -14.38 14.62
N ARG A 223 -4.53 -14.19 13.35
CA ARG A 223 -3.28 -13.52 12.97
C ARG A 223 -3.39 -12.01 13.19
N ALA A 224 -2.30 -11.38 13.60
CA ALA A 224 -2.23 -9.92 13.66
C ALA A 224 -2.33 -9.32 12.25
N GLY A 225 -3.02 -8.19 12.14
CA GLY A 225 -3.06 -7.41 10.91
C GLY A 225 -1.67 -6.92 10.51
N SER A 226 -1.46 -6.71 9.21
CA SER A 226 -0.18 -6.27 8.67
C SER A 226 -0.34 -5.11 7.68
N VAL A 227 0.73 -4.32 7.55
CA VAL A 227 0.77 -3.16 6.66
C VAL A 227 1.70 -3.45 5.49
N LEU A 228 1.25 -3.14 4.28
CA LEU A 228 2.02 -3.21 3.05
C LEU A 228 2.22 -1.80 2.53
N VAL A 229 3.48 -1.34 2.49
CA VAL A 229 3.84 -0.03 1.93
C VAL A 229 4.69 -0.25 0.69
N THR A 230 4.22 0.22 -0.46
CA THR A 230 4.95 0.12 -1.73
C THR A 230 5.75 1.40 -1.96
N LEU A 231 7.06 1.28 -2.18
CA LEU A 231 7.96 2.40 -2.49
C LEU A 231 8.60 2.20 -3.85
N ARG A 232 9.11 3.28 -4.44
CA ARG A 232 9.95 3.20 -5.64
C ARG A 232 11.42 3.15 -5.25
N GLU A 233 12.24 2.46 -6.03
CA GLU A 233 13.71 2.42 -5.88
C GLU A 233 14.36 3.64 -6.54
N GLN A 234 13.86 4.84 -6.23
CA GLN A 234 14.38 6.09 -6.76
C GLN A 234 14.23 7.21 -5.74
N GLU A 235 15.05 8.26 -5.87
CA GLU A 235 14.85 9.46 -5.08
C GLU A 235 13.46 10.09 -5.34
N PRO A 236 12.82 10.67 -4.31
CA PRO A 236 13.31 10.82 -2.94
C PRO A 236 12.99 9.63 -2.02
N TYR A 237 12.31 8.57 -2.49
CA TYR A 237 11.85 7.45 -1.65
C TYR A 237 12.99 6.74 -0.91
N THR A 238 14.12 6.56 -1.57
CA THR A 238 15.34 5.98 -1.00
C THR A 238 15.87 6.78 0.19
N LEU A 239 15.63 8.10 0.24
CA LEU A 239 16.06 9.00 1.29
C LEU A 239 15.11 9.00 2.50
N TRP A 240 13.95 8.37 2.42
CA TRP A 240 12.96 8.42 3.50
C TRP A 240 13.32 7.53 4.69
N LEU A 241 14.25 6.58 4.51
CA LEU A 241 14.79 5.72 5.58
C LEU A 241 13.68 5.07 6.43
N ILE A 242 12.80 4.31 5.79
CA ILE A 242 11.60 3.74 6.44
C ILE A 242 11.92 2.78 7.58
N PHE A 243 12.96 1.96 7.45
CA PHE A 243 13.32 0.99 8.50
C PHE A 243 13.66 1.66 9.85
N PRO A 244 14.51 2.70 9.90
CA PRO A 244 14.67 3.51 11.11
C PRO A 244 13.37 4.10 11.67
N LEU A 245 12.44 4.52 10.80
CA LEU A 245 11.15 5.07 11.23
C LEU A 245 10.26 4.01 11.89
N LEU A 246 10.20 2.81 11.31
CA LEU A 246 9.46 1.68 11.89
C LEU A 246 9.98 1.37 13.29
N LEU A 247 11.30 1.24 13.46
CA LEU A 247 11.90 0.96 14.76
C LEU A 247 11.53 2.03 15.80
N ARG A 248 11.54 3.31 15.42
CA ARG A 248 11.13 4.42 16.31
C ARG A 248 9.66 4.34 16.72
N VAL A 249 8.76 3.94 15.82
CA VAL A 249 7.33 3.76 16.15
C VAL A 249 7.15 2.62 17.14
N PHE A 250 7.73 1.45 16.86
CA PHE A 250 7.60 0.30 17.74
C PHE A 250 8.20 0.56 19.13
N VAL A 251 9.41 1.13 19.21
CA VAL A 251 10.03 1.48 20.50
C VAL A 251 9.17 2.46 21.30
N ASN A 252 8.58 3.47 20.64
CA ASN A 252 7.69 4.40 21.34
C ASN A 252 6.39 3.74 21.81
N GLN A 253 5.79 2.87 21.00
CA GLN A 253 4.58 2.14 21.38
C GLN A 253 4.82 1.24 22.61
N PHE A 254 5.98 0.56 22.66
CA PHE A 254 6.39 -0.24 23.82
C PHE A 254 6.72 0.63 25.04
N ARG A 255 7.39 1.77 24.87
CA ARG A 255 7.66 2.70 25.98
C ARG A 255 6.38 3.31 26.56
N THR A 256 5.39 3.60 25.75
CA THR A 256 4.07 4.07 26.23
C THR A 256 3.21 2.95 26.84
N GLY A 257 3.61 1.68 26.71
CA GLY A 257 2.94 0.51 27.28
C GLY A 257 3.45 0.10 28.68
N ILE A 258 4.51 0.73 29.20
CA ILE A 258 5.01 0.44 30.55
C ILE A 258 4.31 1.38 31.55
N PHE A 259 3.11 0.99 31.97
CA PHE A 259 2.51 1.56 33.18
C PHE A 259 3.32 1.09 34.39
N HIS A 260 3.98 2.03 35.09
CA HIS A 260 4.48 1.78 36.43
C HIS A 260 3.28 1.73 37.37
N GLY A 261 2.80 0.52 37.66
CA GLY A 261 1.90 0.29 38.78
C GLY A 261 2.68 0.47 40.07
N SER A 262 2.63 1.66 40.67
CA SER A 262 3.06 1.84 42.06
C SER A 262 1.87 1.62 42.98
N GLN A 263 2.08 0.70 43.91
CA GLN A 263 1.16 0.06 44.82
C GLN A 263 0.44 1.07 45.73
N ARG A 264 -0.88 0.86 45.90
CA ARG A 264 -1.57 1.20 47.15
C ARG A 264 -0.96 0.34 48.25
N THR A 265 -0.52 0.97 49.33
CA THR A 265 -0.56 0.35 50.66
C THR A 265 -1.24 1.31 51.62
N GLN A 266 -1.86 0.70 52.62
CA GLN A 266 -2.99 1.15 53.43
C GLN A 266 -2.73 2.39 54.28
#